data_AF-A0A9E1BF44-F1
#
_entry.id   AF-A0A9E1BF44-F1
#
_cell.length_a   1.000
_cell.length_b   1.000
_cell.length_c   1.000
_cell.angle_alpha   90.00
_cell.angle_beta   90.00
_cell.angle_gamma   90.00
#
_symmetry.space_group_name_H-M   'P 1'
#
loop_
_entity.id
_entity.type
_entity.pdbx_description
1 polymer ?
#
loop_
_entity_poly.entity_id
_entity_poly.type
_entity_poly.pdbx_seq_one_letter_code
_entity_poly.pdbx_strand_id
1 'polypeptide(L)' 'MYSQMYMAEEELSVLHKFVEMADKQIACELDDDEKKILHSIISDDTKPKSDKGVFAK' A
#
# COMPACT_ATOMS: atom_id res chain seq x y z
N MET A 1 -3.24 -6.29 17.70
CA MET A 1 -1.92 -6.42 17.05
C MET A 1 -2.21 -6.84 15.62
N TYR A 2 -2.30 -5.87 14.71
CA TYR A 2 -2.57 -6.16 13.30
C TYR A 2 -1.33 -6.79 12.68
N SER A 3 -1.52 -7.85 11.90
CA SER A 3 -0.44 -8.52 11.19
C SER A 3 -0.26 -7.81 9.86
N GLN A 4 0.92 -7.23 9.61
CA GLN A 4 1.24 -6.59 8.34
C GLN A 4 0.99 -7.58 7.18
N MET A 5 0.31 -7.11 6.14
CA MET A 5 0.07 -7.84 4.90
C MET A 5 1.33 -7.82 4.06
N TYR A 6 1.98 -8.98 3.92
CA TYR A 6 3.07 -9.16 2.98
C TYR A 6 2.49 -9.28 1.57
N MET A 7 2.87 -8.37 0.68
CA MET A 7 2.32 -8.18 -0.66
C MET A 7 3.45 -8.18 -1.71
N ALA A 8 3.19 -8.70 -2.91
CA ALA A 8 4.11 -8.68 -4.03
C ALA A 8 4.23 -7.26 -4.60
N GLU A 9 5.27 -7.00 -5.40
CA GLU A 9 5.50 -5.68 -6.00
C GLU A 9 4.29 -5.22 -6.85
N GLU A 10 3.67 -6.12 -7.61
CA GLU A 10 2.47 -5.85 -8.40
C GLU A 10 1.28 -5.43 -7.51
N GLU A 11 1.07 -6.13 -6.39
CA GLU A 11 -0.01 -5.85 -5.43
C GLU A 11 0.20 -4.49 -4.75
N LEU A 12 1.45 -4.16 -4.37
CA LEU A 12 1.82 -2.86 -3.81
C LEU A 12 1.73 -1.72 -4.84
N SER A 13 2.10 -1.97 -6.08
CA SER A 13 2.03 -0.98 -7.17
C SER A 13 0.59 -0.53 -7.42
N VAL A 14 -0.37 -1.45 -7.34
CA VAL A 14 -1.81 -1.12 -7.40
C VAL A 14 -2.21 -0.20 -6.24
N LEU A 15 -1.79 -0.49 -5.00
CA LEU A 15 -2.11 0.35 -3.84
C LEU A 15 -1.52 1.76 -3.97
N HIS A 16 -0.24 1.89 -4.33
CA HIS A 16 0.39 3.20 -4.57
C HIS A 16 -0.32 4.00 -5.67
N LYS A 17 -0.81 3.33 -6.71
CA LYS A 17 -1.58 3.99 -7.78
C LYS A 17 -2.97 4.46 -7.31
N PHE A 18 -3.63 3.72 -6.42
CA PHE A 18 -4.87 4.17 -5.78
C PHE A 18 -4.65 5.41 -4.92
N VAL A 19 -3.55 5.47 -4.16
CA VAL A 19 -3.15 6.66 -3.39
C VAL A 19 -2.90 7.84 -4.33
N GLU A 20 -2.14 7.65 -5.40
CA GLU A 20 -1.86 8.71 -6.39
C GLU A 20 -3.15 9.25 -7.04
N MET A 21 -4.15 8.40 -7.26
CA MET A 21 -5.47 8.82 -7.76
C MET A 21 -6.24 9.62 -6.71
N ALA A 22 -6.24 9.18 -5.45
CA ALA A 22 -6.90 9.87 -4.34
C ALA A 22 -6.27 11.24 -4.03
N ASP A 23 -4.93 11.34 -4.03
CA ASP A 23 -4.22 12.61 -3.84
C ASP A 23 -4.61 13.65 -4.90
N LYS A 24 -4.81 13.19 -6.16
CA LYS A 24 -5.25 13.98 -7.30
C LYS A 24 -6.78 14.20 -7.38
N GLN A 25 -7.55 13.73 -6.41
CA GLN A 25 -9.02 13.71 -6.41
C GLN A 25 -9.64 13.06 -7.66
N ILE A 26 -8.98 12.05 -8.24
CA ILE A 26 -9.47 11.33 -9.42
C ILE A 26 -10.41 10.22 -8.95
N ALA A 27 -11.70 10.38 -9.28
CA ALA A 27 -12.82 9.49 -8.95
C ALA A 27 -13.25 9.42 -7.47
N CYS A 28 -12.59 10.15 -6.57
CA CYS A 28 -13.05 10.42 -5.20
C CYS A 28 -12.59 11.80 -4.75
N GLU A 29 -13.32 12.41 -3.82
CA GLU A 29 -12.87 13.61 -3.10
C GLU A 29 -12.61 13.18 -1.65
N LEU A 30 -11.34 13.16 -1.24
CA LEU A 30 -10.93 12.95 0.14
C LEU A 30 -10.39 14.25 0.74
N ASP A 31 -10.66 14.51 2.02
CA ASP A 31 -10.00 15.58 2.75
C ASP A 31 -8.55 15.22 3.16
N ASP A 32 -7.82 16.19 3.71
CA ASP A 32 -6.41 16.02 4.07
C ASP A 32 -6.20 15.02 5.23
N ASP A 33 -7.19 14.79 6.09
CA ASP A 33 -7.12 13.81 7.18
C ASP A 33 -7.48 12.40 6.69
N GLU A 34 -8.47 12.27 5.81
CA GLU A 34 -8.78 11.03 5.08
C GLU A 34 -7.59 10.56 4.23
N LYS A 35 -6.89 11.47 3.55
CA LYS A 35 -5.64 11.15 2.83
C LYS A 35 -4.55 10.65 3.77
N LYS A 36 -4.31 11.31 4.91
CA LYS A 36 -3.33 10.84 5.90
C LYS A 36 -3.66 9.44 6.40
N ILE A 37 -4.94 9.13 6.62
CA ILE A 37 -5.39 7.79 7.03
C ILE A 37 -5.10 6.77 5.92
N LEU A 38 -5.41 7.07 4.66
CA LEU A 38 -5.13 6.18 3.52
C LEU A 38 -3.62 5.91 3.35
N HIS A 39 -2.79 6.95 3.43
CA HIS A 39 -1.32 6.82 3.38
C HIS A 39 -0.78 6.01 4.57
N SER A 40 -1.30 6.22 5.79
CA SER A 40 -0.92 5.45 6.99
C SER A 40 -1.30 3.98 6.86
N ILE A 41 -2.51 3.64 6.44
CA ILE A 41 -2.93 2.23 6.24
C ILE A 41 -1.97 1.51 5.29
N ILE A 42 -1.61 2.13 4.16
CA ILE A 42 -0.73 1.49 3.18
C ILE A 42 0.72 1.39 3.68
N SER A 43 1.23 2.40 4.40
CA SER A 43 2.56 2.38 5.03
C SER A 43 2.67 1.34 6.16
N ASP A 44 1.65 1.27 7.02
CA ASP A 44 1.76 0.61 8.32
C ASP A 44 1.24 -0.84 8.25
N ASP A 45 0.18 -1.10 7.48
CA ASP A 45 -0.42 -2.43 7.33
C ASP A 45 0.10 -3.23 6.12
N THR A 46 0.88 -2.64 5.20
CA THR A 46 1.44 -3.38 4.04
C THR A 46 2.96 -3.44 4.04
N LYS A 47 3.52 -4.48 3.42
CA LYS A 47 4.96 -4.71 3.35
C LYS A 47 5.34 -5.53 2.13
N PRO A 48 6.46 -5.27 1.44
CA PRO A 48 6.93 -6.16 0.39
C PRO A 48 7.18 -7.57 0.92
N LYS A 49 6.62 -8.58 0.25
CA LYS A 49 7.12 -9.96 0.26
C LYS A 49 8.60 -9.88 -0.11
N SER A 50 9.46 -10.40 0.76
CA SER A 50 10.87 -10.51 0.43
C SER A 50 11.06 -11.77 -0.42
N ASP A 51 11.41 -11.62 -1.70
CA ASP A 51 11.71 -12.76 -2.61
C ASP A 51 12.94 -13.59 -2.19
N LYS A 52 13.51 -13.32 -1.02
CA LYS A 52 14.61 -14.07 -0.42
C LYS A 52 14.09 -15.31 0.33
N GLY A 53 13.50 -16.26 -0.41
CA GLY A 53 13.17 -17.59 0.12
C GLY A 53 12.67 -18.59 -0.92
N VAL A 54 13.34 -19.76 -0.98
CA VAL A 54 13.18 -20.88 -1.95
C VAL A 54 13.74 -20.57 -3.36
N PHE A 55 14.85 -21.13 -3.84
CA PHE A 55 15.86 -22.04 -3.26
C PHE A 55 17.28 -21.58 -3.68
N ALA A 56 18.30 -21.86 -2.87
CA ALA A 56 19.71 -21.81 -3.28
C ALA A 56 20.60 -22.75 -2.44
N LYS A 57 20.44 -24.07 -2.62
CA LYS A 57 21.52 -25.06 -2.85
C LYS A 57 20.95 -26.46 -3.05
#